data_AF-A0A5C8MF40-F1
#
_entry.id   AF-A0A5C8MF40-F1
#
_cell.length_a   1.000
_cell.length_b   1.000
_cell.length_c   1.000
_cell.angle_alpha   90.00
_cell.angle_beta   90.00
_cell.angle_gamma   90.00
#
_symmetry.space_group_name_H-M   'P 1'
#
loop_
_entity.id
_entity.type
_entity.pdbx_description
1 polymer ?
#
loop_
_entity_poly.entity_id
_entity_poly.type
_entity_poly.pdbx_seq_one_letter_code
_entity_poly.pdbx_strand_id
1 'polypeptide(L)'
;ILSSMKLIELSNPNHPLLRKILTEAPGTYHHSIMVANLAEAACEAIGANGLLARVACYYHDIGKTKRPQYFIENQIGGNPHDHLSPQLSKNIILAHVSDGVAILKKHRMPKEIVDIAEQHHGTTLLKYFYHKALEQTGYVLEEEFRYPGPKPQTKEAAIIS
;
A
#
# COMPACT_ATOMS: atom_id res chain seq x y z
N ILE A 1 13.47 2.67 -18.52
CA ILE A 1 12.27 3.48 -18.82
C ILE A 1 11.13 2.51 -19.07
N LEU A 2 10.16 2.46 -18.16
CA LEU A 2 8.94 1.68 -18.33
C LEU A 2 8.09 2.23 -19.50
N SER A 3 7.64 1.37 -20.41
CA SER A 3 6.85 1.77 -21.57
C SER A 3 5.36 1.83 -21.27
N SER A 4 4.63 2.69 -21.99
CA SER A 4 3.17 2.80 -21.89
C SER A 4 2.47 1.49 -22.24
N MET A 5 3.00 0.71 -23.20
CA MET A 5 2.46 -0.61 -23.53
C MET A 5 2.51 -1.56 -22.34
N LYS A 6 3.62 -1.56 -21.58
CA LYS A 6 3.73 -2.42 -20.40
C LYS A 6 2.76 -1.98 -19.30
N LEU A 7 2.56 -0.67 -19.13
CA LEU A 7 1.56 -0.15 -18.18
C LEU A 7 0.13 -0.56 -18.57
N ILE A 8 -0.21 -0.51 -19.87
CA ILE A 8 -1.51 -0.97 -20.36
C ILE A 8 -1.71 -2.48 -20.08
N GLU A 9 -0.70 -3.31 -20.33
CA GLU A 9 -0.74 -4.74 -19.99
C GLU A 9 -1.00 -4.96 -18.48
N LEU A 10 -0.31 -4.20 -17.62
CA LEU A 10 -0.46 -4.28 -16.16
C LEU A 10 -1.77 -3.68 -15.66
N SER A 11 -2.44 -2.85 -16.46
CA SER A 11 -3.78 -2.31 -16.15
C SER A 11 -4.91 -3.30 -16.43
N ASN A 12 -4.62 -4.43 -17.10
CA ASN A 12 -5.62 -5.43 -17.43
C ASN A 12 -6.20 -6.07 -16.16
N PRO A 13 -7.53 -6.01 -15.92
CA PRO A 13 -8.16 -6.61 -14.73
C PRO A 13 -7.95 -8.13 -14.63
N ASN A 14 -7.63 -8.81 -15.73
CA ASN A 14 -7.31 -10.23 -15.76
C ASN A 14 -5.85 -10.53 -15.36
N HIS A 15 -5.00 -9.52 -15.15
CA HIS A 15 -3.64 -9.73 -14.71
C HIS A 15 -3.63 -10.52 -13.38
N PRO A 16 -2.81 -11.59 -13.23
CA PRO A 16 -2.93 -12.52 -12.10
C PRO A 16 -2.87 -11.86 -10.72
N LEU A 17 -1.99 -10.86 -10.56
CA LEU A 17 -1.87 -10.12 -9.29
C LEU A 17 -3.07 -9.22 -9.01
N LEU A 18 -3.66 -8.62 -10.04
CA LEU A 18 -4.82 -7.76 -9.86
C LEU A 18 -6.07 -8.59 -9.53
N ARG A 19 -6.23 -9.75 -10.20
CA ARG A 19 -7.22 -10.76 -9.82
C ARG A 19 -7.03 -11.25 -8.40
N LYS A 20 -5.79 -11.50 -7.97
CA LYS A 20 -5.49 -11.90 -6.59
C LYS A 20 -6.01 -10.88 -5.58
N ILE A 21 -5.75 -9.59 -5.78
CA ILE A 21 -6.25 -8.53 -4.88
C ILE A 21 -7.78 -8.53 -4.89
N LEU A 22 -8.40 -8.56 -6.07
CA LEU A 22 -9.86 -8.60 -6.19
C LEU A 22 -10.49 -9.77 -5.43
N THR A 23 -9.91 -10.97 -5.50
CA THR A 23 -10.49 -12.17 -4.89
C THR A 23 -10.16 -12.31 -3.41
N GLU A 24 -8.97 -11.91 -2.97
CA GLU A 24 -8.52 -12.13 -1.59
C GLU A 24 -8.71 -10.91 -0.69
N ALA A 25 -8.71 -9.70 -1.25
CA ALA A 25 -8.83 -8.43 -0.53
C ALA A 25 -9.71 -7.44 -1.33
N PRO A 26 -11.02 -7.75 -1.54
CA PRO A 26 -11.89 -6.96 -2.40
C PRO A 26 -12.06 -5.51 -1.94
N GLY A 27 -12.04 -5.25 -0.63
CA GLY A 27 -12.04 -3.89 -0.09
C GLY A 27 -10.79 -3.11 -0.48
N THR A 28 -9.62 -3.73 -0.35
CA THR A 28 -8.35 -3.16 -0.82
C THR A 28 -8.33 -2.95 -2.33
N TYR A 29 -8.96 -3.84 -3.11
CA TYR A 29 -9.12 -3.64 -4.55
C TYR A 29 -9.92 -2.37 -4.84
N HIS A 30 -11.10 -2.21 -4.22
CA HIS A 30 -11.94 -1.02 -4.41
C HIS A 30 -11.24 0.25 -3.96
N HIS A 31 -10.56 0.21 -2.80
CA HIS A 31 -9.70 1.29 -2.34
C HIS A 31 -8.67 1.68 -3.40
N SER A 32 -7.93 0.70 -3.92
CA SER A 32 -6.86 0.91 -4.90
C SER A 32 -7.37 1.56 -6.20
N ILE A 33 -8.55 1.16 -6.69
CA ILE A 33 -9.18 1.79 -7.87
C ILE A 33 -9.55 3.26 -7.60
N MET A 34 -10.07 3.56 -6.41
CA MET A 34 -10.42 4.94 -6.05
C MET A 34 -9.18 5.84 -5.94
N VAL A 35 -8.12 5.35 -5.28
CA VAL A 35 -6.84 6.07 -5.20
C VAL A 35 -6.24 6.26 -6.59
N ALA A 36 -6.34 5.25 -7.47
CA ALA A 36 -5.82 5.32 -8.83
C ALA A 36 -6.45 6.47 -9.64
N ASN A 37 -7.76 6.67 -9.54
CA ASN A 37 -8.46 7.75 -10.24
C ASN A 37 -8.01 9.14 -9.73
N LEU A 38 -7.82 9.29 -8.41
CA LEU A 38 -7.35 10.53 -7.81
C LEU A 38 -5.89 10.83 -8.18
N ALA A 39 -5.03 9.81 -8.10
CA ALA A 39 -3.61 9.95 -8.38
C ALA A 39 -3.32 10.22 -9.86
N GLU A 40 -4.06 9.59 -10.78
CA GLU A 40 -3.97 9.87 -12.22
C GLU A 40 -4.30 11.34 -12.51
N ALA A 41 -5.45 11.82 -12.06
CA ALA A 41 -5.89 13.19 -12.28
C ALA A 41 -4.91 14.21 -11.67
N ALA A 42 -4.42 13.96 -10.45
CA ALA A 42 -3.44 14.83 -9.79
C ALA A 42 -2.09 14.86 -10.52
N CYS A 43 -1.62 13.71 -11.02
CA CYS A 43 -0.40 13.65 -11.82
C CYS A 43 -0.55 14.40 -13.14
N GLU A 44 -1.65 14.18 -13.88
CA GLU A 44 -1.92 14.86 -15.15
C GLU A 44 -1.99 16.38 -14.98
N ALA A 45 -2.64 16.85 -13.90
CA ALA A 45 -2.78 18.28 -13.61
C ALA A 45 -1.43 19.01 -13.42
N ILE A 46 -0.36 18.30 -13.06
CA ILE A 46 0.98 18.88 -12.87
C ILE A 46 2.00 18.41 -13.93
N GLY A 47 1.54 17.73 -14.98
CA GLY A 47 2.40 17.19 -16.04
C GLY A 47 3.30 16.02 -15.60
N ALA A 48 2.92 15.29 -14.54
CA ALA A 48 3.54 14.02 -14.14
C ALA A 48 2.90 12.84 -14.89
N ASN A 49 3.43 11.63 -14.71
CA ASN A 49 2.97 10.45 -15.44
C ASN A 49 1.69 9.83 -14.83
N GLY A 50 0.53 10.29 -15.29
CA GLY A 50 -0.79 9.81 -14.83
C GLY A 50 -1.00 8.30 -15.02
N LEU A 51 -0.61 7.75 -16.18
CA LEU A 51 -0.75 6.31 -16.45
C LEU A 51 0.09 5.45 -15.50
N LEU A 52 1.32 5.88 -15.19
CA LEU A 52 2.15 5.22 -14.17
C LEU A 52 1.46 5.27 -12.80
N ALA A 53 0.97 6.45 -12.40
CA ALA A 53 0.32 6.62 -11.11
C ALA A 53 -0.91 5.71 -10.97
N ARG A 54 -1.80 5.70 -11.98
CA ARG A 54 -2.97 4.83 -12.02
C ARG A 54 -2.60 3.36 -11.84
N VAL A 55 -1.66 2.87 -12.64
CA VAL A 55 -1.28 1.44 -12.61
C VAL A 55 -0.54 1.10 -11.32
N ALA A 56 0.30 1.99 -10.79
CA ALA A 56 0.97 1.76 -9.52
C ALA A 56 -0.01 1.65 -8.34
N CYS A 57 -1.05 2.49 -8.33
CA CYS A 57 -2.12 2.40 -7.34
C CYS A 57 -2.83 1.04 -7.34
N TYR A 58 -2.95 0.35 -8.48
CA TYR A 58 -3.54 -1.00 -8.51
C TYR A 58 -2.76 -2.04 -7.70
N TYR A 59 -1.47 -1.78 -7.44
CA TYR A 59 -0.56 -2.74 -6.82
C TYR A 59 0.06 -2.26 -5.51
N HIS A 60 -0.06 -0.98 -5.16
CA HIS A 60 0.63 -0.39 -4.01
C HIS A 60 0.36 -1.15 -2.70
N ASP A 61 -0.86 -1.64 -2.55
CA ASP A 61 -1.38 -2.30 -1.36
C ASP A 61 -1.41 -3.83 -1.46
N ILE A 62 -0.78 -4.43 -2.48
CA ILE A 62 -0.89 -5.88 -2.72
C ILE A 62 -0.41 -6.74 -1.54
N GLY A 63 0.46 -6.22 -0.68
CA GLY A 63 0.91 -6.93 0.52
C GLY A 63 -0.22 -7.21 1.52
N LYS A 64 -1.30 -6.41 1.51
CA LYS A 64 -2.49 -6.65 2.34
C LYS A 64 -3.14 -8.01 2.06
N THR A 65 -2.97 -8.55 0.85
CA THR A 65 -3.45 -9.90 0.48
C THR A 65 -2.88 -11.02 1.36
N LYS A 66 -1.77 -10.80 2.07
CA LYS A 66 -1.24 -11.78 3.02
C LYS A 66 -2.14 -11.99 4.23
N ARG A 67 -2.81 -10.94 4.70
CA ARG A 67 -3.61 -10.92 5.93
C ARG A 67 -4.80 -9.96 5.79
N PRO A 68 -5.71 -10.17 4.82
CA PRO A 68 -6.70 -9.17 4.41
C PRO A 68 -7.57 -8.66 5.55
N GLN A 69 -8.01 -9.54 6.44
CA GLN A 69 -8.90 -9.25 7.57
C GLN A 69 -8.32 -8.26 8.59
N TYR A 70 -7.02 -7.99 8.58
CA TYR A 70 -6.37 -6.99 9.43
C TYR A 70 -6.37 -5.59 8.83
N PHE A 71 -6.98 -5.40 7.65
CA PHE A 71 -7.13 -4.09 7.02
C PHE A 71 -8.62 -3.75 6.98
N ILE A 72 -8.97 -2.58 7.52
CA ILE A 72 -10.36 -2.20 7.83
C ILE A 72 -11.29 -2.31 6.62
N GLU A 73 -10.79 -2.00 5.43
CA GLU A 73 -11.54 -2.06 4.19
C GLU A 73 -11.99 -3.48 3.80
N ASN A 74 -11.33 -4.53 4.31
CA ASN A 74 -11.68 -5.92 4.06
C ASN A 74 -12.37 -6.61 5.24
N GLN A 75 -12.60 -5.90 6.34
CA GLN A 75 -13.19 -6.52 7.54
C GLN A 75 -14.67 -6.83 7.30
N ILE A 76 -15.05 -8.07 7.64
CA ILE A 76 -16.44 -8.51 7.66
C ILE A 76 -16.75 -8.91 9.10
N GLY A 77 -17.56 -8.10 9.79
CA GLY A 77 -17.86 -8.29 11.21
C GLY A 77 -16.97 -7.43 12.13
N GLY A 78 -16.29 -8.07 13.08
CA GLY A 78 -15.49 -7.39 14.10
C GLY A 78 -14.05 -7.07 13.65
N ASN A 79 -13.39 -6.17 14.39
CA ASN A 79 -12.01 -5.77 14.13
C ASN A 79 -11.04 -6.70 14.87
N PRO A 80 -10.24 -7.55 14.19
CA PRO A 80 -9.32 -8.47 14.85
C PRO A 80 -8.24 -7.75 15.67
N HIS A 81 -7.98 -6.47 15.41
CA HIS A 81 -7.06 -5.66 16.21
C HIS A 81 -7.55 -5.39 17.65
N ASP A 82 -8.82 -5.62 17.94
CA ASP A 82 -9.36 -5.48 19.31
C ASP A 82 -8.81 -6.55 20.25
N HIS A 83 -8.34 -7.68 19.70
CA HIS A 83 -7.78 -8.80 20.45
C HIS A 83 -6.25 -8.86 20.38
N LEU A 84 -5.60 -7.86 19.78
CA LEU A 84 -4.14 -7.80 19.63
C LEU A 84 -3.53 -6.67 20.45
N SER A 85 -2.28 -6.86 20.87
CA SER A 85 -1.47 -5.75 21.38
C SER A 85 -1.22 -4.72 20.27
N PRO A 86 -0.98 -3.44 20.63
CA PRO A 86 -0.60 -2.41 19.67
C PRO A 86 0.66 -2.80 18.88
N GLN A 87 1.63 -3.44 19.53
CA GLN A 87 2.88 -3.85 18.89
C GLN A 87 2.65 -4.91 17.80
N LEU A 88 1.80 -5.90 18.05
CA LEU A 88 1.49 -6.93 17.07
C LEU A 88 0.68 -6.35 15.91
N SER A 89 -0.29 -5.48 16.21
CA SER A 89 -1.07 -4.76 15.20
C SER A 89 -0.19 -3.93 14.27
N LYS A 90 0.74 -3.17 14.86
CA LYS A 90 1.76 -2.40 14.15
C LYS A 90 2.62 -3.31 13.27
N ASN A 91 3.13 -4.43 13.78
CA ASN A 91 3.93 -5.35 12.97
C ASN A 91 3.16 -5.88 11.75
N ILE A 92 1.88 -6.23 11.91
CA ILE A 92 1.02 -6.70 10.80
C ILE A 92 0.85 -5.60 9.75
N ILE A 93 0.51 -4.38 10.20
CA ILE A 93 0.24 -3.27 9.30
C ILE A 93 1.51 -2.86 8.58
N LEU A 94 2.62 -2.59 9.26
CA LEU A 94 3.86 -2.16 8.59
C LEU A 94 4.39 -3.21 7.60
N ALA A 95 4.18 -4.49 7.89
CA ALA A 95 4.66 -5.58 7.05
C ALA A 95 4.03 -5.60 5.64
N HIS A 96 2.85 -5.00 5.42
CA HIS A 96 2.20 -5.02 4.10
C HIS A 96 3.09 -4.38 3.02
N VAL A 97 3.91 -3.39 3.38
CA VAL A 97 4.86 -2.75 2.45
C VAL A 97 5.91 -3.78 1.99
N SER A 98 6.63 -4.39 2.93
CA SER A 98 7.65 -5.40 2.62
C SER A 98 7.09 -6.66 1.96
N ASP A 99 5.89 -7.10 2.39
CA ASP A 99 5.18 -8.23 1.81
C ASP A 99 4.78 -7.91 0.35
N GLY A 100 4.31 -6.68 0.10
CA GLY A 100 3.97 -6.19 -1.24
C GLY A 100 5.19 -6.17 -2.16
N VAL A 101 6.30 -5.58 -1.71
CA VAL A 101 7.57 -5.55 -2.43
C VAL A 101 8.04 -6.97 -2.77
N ALA A 102 7.98 -7.90 -1.82
CA ALA A 102 8.38 -9.29 -2.04
C ALA A 102 7.49 -9.98 -3.10
N ILE A 103 6.17 -9.76 -3.05
CA ILE A 103 5.23 -10.29 -4.05
C ILE A 103 5.55 -9.72 -5.43
N LEU A 104 5.70 -8.40 -5.56
CA LEU A 104 5.92 -7.73 -6.84
C LEU A 104 7.27 -8.13 -7.46
N LYS A 105 8.34 -8.20 -6.66
CA LYS A 105 9.66 -8.70 -7.10
C LYS A 105 9.61 -10.15 -7.57
N LYS A 106 8.90 -11.02 -6.83
CA LYS A 106 8.72 -12.43 -7.22
C LYS A 106 8.03 -12.57 -8.59
N HIS A 107 7.12 -11.67 -8.92
CA HIS A 107 6.42 -11.65 -10.20
C HIS A 107 7.13 -10.81 -11.28
N ARG A 108 8.35 -10.34 -11.00
CA ARG A 108 9.16 -9.54 -11.93
C ARG A 108 8.43 -8.29 -12.42
N MET A 109 7.66 -7.67 -11.53
CA MET A 109 6.99 -6.40 -11.81
C MET A 109 8.04 -5.31 -12.06
N PRO A 110 7.74 -4.29 -12.88
CA PRO A 110 8.65 -3.17 -13.12
C PRO A 110 9.09 -2.49 -11.83
N LYS A 111 10.35 -2.03 -11.81
CA LYS A 111 10.95 -1.39 -10.62
C LYS A 111 10.11 -0.21 -10.15
N GLU A 112 9.58 0.60 -11.06
CA GLU A 112 8.76 1.76 -10.73
C GLU A 112 7.50 1.39 -9.93
N ILE A 113 6.86 0.24 -10.21
CA ILE A 113 5.69 -0.26 -9.47
C ILE A 113 6.11 -0.80 -8.10
N VAL A 114 7.23 -1.53 -8.05
CA VAL A 114 7.79 -2.07 -6.80
C VAL A 114 8.18 -0.94 -5.86
N ASP A 115 8.82 0.10 -6.37
CA ASP A 115 9.28 1.25 -5.62
C ASP A 115 8.11 2.05 -5.04
N ILE A 116 7.04 2.27 -5.81
CA ILE A 116 5.84 2.94 -5.31
C ILE A 116 5.19 2.12 -4.18
N ALA A 117 5.08 0.80 -4.33
CA ALA A 117 4.57 -0.06 -3.25
C ALA A 117 5.46 0.02 -2.00
N GLU A 118 6.78 0.18 -2.14
CA GLU A 118 7.69 0.36 -1.01
C GLU A 118 7.55 1.74 -0.33
N GLN A 119 7.30 2.78 -1.12
CA GLN A 119 7.43 4.18 -0.72
C GLN A 119 6.11 4.88 -0.37
N HIS A 120 4.94 4.31 -0.71
CA HIS A 120 3.67 5.02 -0.63
C HIS A 120 3.23 5.42 0.80
N HIS A 121 3.89 4.92 1.85
CA HIS A 121 3.73 5.45 3.20
C HIS A 121 4.94 6.24 3.70
N GLY A 122 6.01 6.29 2.92
CA GLY A 122 7.28 6.88 3.28
C GLY A 122 7.74 6.43 4.67
N THR A 123 7.96 7.40 5.55
CA THR A 123 8.31 7.18 6.96
C THR A 123 7.23 7.73 7.90
N THR A 124 5.97 7.69 7.47
CA THR A 124 4.84 8.19 8.26
C THR A 124 4.66 7.37 9.54
N LEU A 125 4.10 8.00 10.57
CA LEU A 125 3.83 7.36 11.86
C LEU A 125 2.48 6.64 11.82
N LEU A 126 2.43 5.38 12.27
CA LEU A 126 1.19 4.63 12.48
C LEU A 126 0.49 5.12 13.76
N LYS A 127 -0.07 6.33 13.69
CA LYS A 127 -0.51 7.15 14.83
C LYS A 127 -1.44 6.42 15.79
N TYR A 128 -2.46 5.72 15.28
CA TYR A 128 -3.46 5.07 16.14
C TYR A 128 -2.82 4.05 17.09
N PHE A 129 -2.00 3.14 16.56
CA PHE A 129 -1.35 2.13 17.37
C PHE A 129 -0.20 2.67 18.22
N TYR A 130 0.47 3.73 17.75
CA TYR A 130 1.44 4.46 18.57
C TYR A 130 0.80 5.04 19.83
N HIS A 131 -0.31 5.78 19.69
CA HIS A 131 -1.01 6.35 20.85
C HIS A 131 -1.61 5.26 21.75
N LYS A 132 -2.19 4.21 21.17
CA LYS A 132 -2.68 3.05 21.94
C LYS A 132 -1.56 2.38 22.74
N ALA A 133 -0.34 2.28 22.20
CA ALA A 133 0.82 1.76 22.92
C ALA A 133 1.28 2.73 24.03
N LEU A 134 1.32 4.03 23.75
CA LEU A 134 1.72 5.06 24.70
C LEU A 134 0.78 5.09 25.92
N GLU A 135 -0.53 4.97 25.71
CA GLU A 135 -1.52 4.89 26.79
C GLU A 135 -1.34 3.65 27.68
N GLN A 136 -0.91 2.53 27.11
CA GLN A 136 -0.73 1.27 27.84
C GLN A 136 0.60 1.17 28.60
N THR A 137 1.65 1.82 28.09
CA THR A 137 3.03 1.64 28.58
C THR A 137 3.61 2.88 29.24
N GLY A 138 3.01 4.06 29.02
CA GLY A 138 3.51 5.35 29.49
C GLY A 138 4.70 5.89 28.68
N TYR A 139 5.38 5.05 27.89
CA TYR A 139 6.49 5.45 27.04
C TYR A 139 6.66 4.49 25.86
N VAL A 140 6.75 5.03 24.65
CA VAL A 140 7.06 4.29 23.43
C VAL A 140 7.77 5.20 22.44
N LEU A 141 8.75 4.65 21.72
CA LEU A 141 9.50 5.36 20.69
C LEU A 141 8.68 5.48 19.40
N GLU A 142 8.59 6.68 18.82
CA GLU A 142 7.89 6.88 17.54
C GLU A 142 8.53 6.06 16.41
N GLU A 143 9.86 5.90 16.44
CA GLU A 143 10.61 5.16 15.43
C GLU A 143 10.11 3.72 15.30
N GLU A 144 9.63 3.12 16.39
CA GLU A 144 9.08 1.76 16.34
C GLU A 144 7.78 1.67 15.55
N PHE A 145 7.02 2.76 15.43
CA PHE A 145 5.71 2.82 14.79
C PHE A 145 5.72 3.52 13.44
N ARG A 146 6.91 3.88 12.92
CA ARG A 146 7.05 4.47 11.60
C ARG A 146 7.24 3.40 10.53
N TYR A 147 6.70 3.66 9.35
CA TYR A 147 7.07 2.88 8.17
C TYR A 147 8.59 2.99 7.91
N PRO A 148 9.24 1.90 7.48
CA PRO A 148 10.70 1.90 7.29
C PRO A 148 11.15 2.77 6.11
N GLY A 149 10.23 3.17 5.24
CA GLY A 149 10.52 3.93 4.03
C GLY A 149 11.17 3.10 2.92
N PRO A 150 11.86 3.76 1.98
CA PRO A 150 12.25 5.18 2.00
C PRO A 150 11.07 6.14 1.78
N LYS A 151 11.29 7.45 2.00
CA LYS A 151 10.32 8.49 1.58
C LYS A 151 10.08 8.43 0.07
N PRO A 152 8.93 8.91 -0.45
CA PRO A 152 8.72 9.01 -1.89
C PRO A 152 9.87 9.68 -2.63
N GLN A 153 10.39 9.03 -3.67
CA GLN A 153 11.54 9.50 -4.46
C GLN A 153 11.14 10.14 -5.80
N THR A 154 9.86 10.09 -6.17
CA THR A 154 9.32 10.66 -7.41
C THR A 154 8.05 11.46 -7.14
N LYS A 155 7.62 12.30 -8.10
CA LYS A 155 6.37 13.06 -7.99
C LYS A 155 5.17 12.13 -7.91
N GLU A 156 5.16 11.07 -8.72
CA GLU A 156 4.10 10.07 -8.75
C GLU A 156 4.01 9.34 -7.41
N ALA A 157 5.13 8.89 -6.84
CA ALA A 157 5.14 8.26 -5.51
C ALA A 157 4.67 9.24 -4.41
N ALA A 158 5.00 10.52 -4.52
CA ALA A 158 4.59 11.54 -3.55
C ALA A 158 3.10 11.89 -3.65
N ILE A 159 2.49 11.81 -4.83
CA ILE A 159 1.05 12.00 -5.05
C ILE A 159 0.23 10.80 -4.54
N ILE A 160 0.79 9.59 -4.63
CA ILE A 160 0.15 8.36 -4.14
C ILE A 160 0.21 8.26 -2.61
N SER A 161 1.23 8.87 -1.98
CA SER A 161 1.44 8.88 -0.54
C SER A 161 0.53 9.81 0.23
#